data_AF-A0A7V2DYT5-F1
#
_entry.id   AF-A0A7V2DYT5-F1
#
_cell.length_a   1.000
_cell.length_b   1.000
_cell.length_c   1.000
_cell.angle_alpha   90.00
_cell.angle_beta   90.00
_cell.angle_gamma   90.00
#
_symmetry.space_group_name_H-M   'P 1'
#
loop_
_entity.id
_entity.type
_entity.pdbx_description
1 polymer ?
#
loop_
_entity_poly.entity_id
_entity_poly.type
_entity_poly.pdbx_seq_one_letter_code
_entity_poly.pdbx_strand_id
1 'polypeptide(L)'
;MVALGLGALILLTNPWTFELLGGEARFRWFPGVGHYLRSLLGTEVEPISNAYPPTVCYAAVGIWTIGVAVLVRQRVSRWLERPGPWKATIFVNGVIMTLFLWHMTAYLIALLALWPLGFGREQGSTARWWLERPLWLLAPGLVLAGIVALLGRFERPRSAPIMRAATGAEGVGGARPVQG
;
A
#
# COMPACT_ATOMS: atom_id res chain seq x y z
N MET A 1 -18.30 -9.45 4.48
CA MET A 1 -16.84 -9.51 4.66
C MET A 1 -16.27 -8.26 5.33
N VAL A 2 -16.51 -7.04 4.81
CA VAL A 2 -16.10 -5.78 5.50
C VAL A 2 -16.63 -5.69 6.93
N ALA A 3 -17.95 -5.81 7.09
CA ALA A 3 -18.59 -5.74 8.41
C ALA A 3 -18.18 -6.89 9.34
N LEU A 4 -17.79 -8.04 8.80
CA LEU A 4 -17.28 -9.17 9.59
C LEU A 4 -15.84 -8.92 10.06
N GLY A 5 -14.97 -8.38 9.21
CA GLY A 5 -13.61 -8.00 9.60
C GLY A 5 -13.59 -6.84 10.60
N LEU A 6 -14.43 -5.83 10.37
CA LEU A 6 -14.56 -4.68 11.28
C LEU A 6 -15.26 -5.08 12.59
N GLY A 7 -16.29 -5.94 12.51
CA GLY A 7 -16.96 -6.51 13.68
C GLY A 7 -16.05 -7.42 14.51
N ALA A 8 -15.26 -8.27 13.87
CA ALA A 8 -14.24 -9.08 14.54
C ALA A 8 -13.18 -8.20 15.21
N LEU A 9 -12.71 -7.15 14.54
CA LEU A 9 -11.74 -6.20 15.12
C LEU A 9 -12.33 -5.49 16.35
N ILE A 10 -13.57 -4.99 16.26
CA ILE A 10 -14.26 -4.37 17.40
C ILE A 10 -14.47 -5.38 18.54
N LEU A 11 -14.75 -6.65 18.22
CA LEU A 11 -14.95 -7.70 19.21
C LEU A 11 -13.63 -8.10 19.91
N LEU A 12 -12.53 -8.14 19.17
CA LEU A 12 -11.19 -8.56 19.62
C LEU A 12 -10.37 -7.44 20.29
N THR A 13 -10.74 -6.16 20.12
CA THR A 13 -9.97 -5.01 20.66
C THR A 13 -10.62 -4.37 21.90
N ASN A 14 -11.77 -4.88 22.35
CA ASN A 14 -12.63 -4.18 23.30
C ASN A 14 -12.86 -5.05 24.57
N PRO A 15 -12.61 -4.54 25.79
CA PRO A 15 -12.45 -5.38 27.01
C PRO A 15 -13.73 -6.05 27.54
N TRP A 16 -14.91 -5.44 27.35
CA TRP A 16 -16.23 -5.98 27.70
C TRP A 16 -16.59 -7.35 27.08
N THR A 17 -16.16 -7.67 25.85
CA THR A 17 -16.43 -8.98 25.20
C THR A 17 -15.67 -10.10 25.89
N PHE A 18 -14.51 -9.73 26.40
CA PHE A 18 -13.58 -10.55 27.11
C PHE A 18 -14.03 -10.76 28.57
N GLU A 19 -14.64 -9.77 29.21
CA GLU A 19 -15.27 -9.94 30.52
C GLU A 19 -16.41 -10.97 30.50
N LEU A 20 -17.21 -10.98 29.42
CA LEU A 20 -18.30 -11.95 29.20
C LEU A 20 -17.85 -13.39 28.96
N LEU A 21 -16.66 -13.61 28.38
CA LEU A 21 -16.12 -14.94 28.05
C LEU A 21 -15.35 -15.63 29.19
N GLY A 22 -15.33 -15.04 30.40
CA GLY A 22 -14.69 -15.64 31.58
C GLY A 22 -13.68 -14.75 32.33
N GLY A 23 -13.67 -13.44 32.08
CA GLY A 23 -12.88 -12.46 32.84
C GLY A 23 -11.41 -12.84 33.03
N GLU A 24 -10.89 -12.63 34.23
CA GLU A 24 -9.50 -12.94 34.65
C GLU A 24 -9.19 -14.45 34.67
N ALA A 25 -10.19 -15.33 34.64
CA ALA A 25 -9.97 -16.77 34.77
C ALA A 25 -9.28 -17.38 33.54
N ARG A 26 -9.45 -16.77 32.35
CA ARG A 26 -8.82 -17.24 31.10
C ARG A 26 -7.29 -17.15 31.09
N PHE A 27 -6.71 -16.21 31.85
CA PHE A 27 -5.27 -16.01 31.95
C PHE A 27 -4.59 -17.19 32.66
N ARG A 28 -5.36 -17.95 33.46
CA ARG A 28 -4.90 -19.16 34.15
C ARG A 28 -4.77 -20.37 33.22
N TRP A 29 -5.59 -20.42 32.15
CA TRP A 29 -5.58 -21.49 31.15
C TRP A 29 -4.74 -21.14 29.92
N PHE A 30 -4.68 -19.85 29.57
CA PHE A 30 -3.90 -19.31 28.46
C PHE A 30 -3.03 -18.13 28.94
N PRO A 31 -1.83 -18.39 29.48
CA PRO A 31 -0.95 -17.33 30.01
C PRO A 31 -0.44 -16.33 28.96
N GLY A 32 -0.69 -16.56 27.65
CA GLY A 32 -0.36 -15.65 26.55
C GLY A 32 -1.56 -15.02 25.82
N VAL A 33 -2.81 -15.33 26.19
CA VAL A 33 -4.03 -14.77 25.57
C VAL A 33 -4.66 -13.75 26.52
N GLY A 34 -3.82 -12.86 27.01
CA GLY A 34 -4.24 -11.72 27.82
C GLY A 34 -4.34 -10.48 26.96
N HIS A 35 -5.56 -10.02 26.66
CA HIS A 35 -5.90 -8.81 25.90
C HIS A 35 -5.06 -8.59 24.62
N TYR A 36 -5.64 -8.78 23.44
CA TYR A 36 -4.96 -8.35 22.21
C TYR A 36 -4.72 -6.83 22.27
N LEU A 37 -3.45 -6.45 22.15
CA LEU A 37 -3.06 -5.05 22.28
C LEU A 37 -3.76 -4.21 21.22
N ARG A 38 -4.17 -3.01 21.63
CA ARG A 38 -4.80 -2.04 20.74
C ARG A 38 -3.84 -1.57 19.63
N SER A 39 -2.53 -1.62 19.87
CA SER A 39 -1.51 -1.44 18.84
C SER A 39 -1.23 -2.75 18.11
N LEU A 40 -1.43 -2.75 16.79
CA LEU A 40 -1.05 -3.85 15.91
C LEU A 40 0.47 -3.88 15.68
N LEU A 41 1.16 -2.76 15.91
CA LEU A 41 2.61 -2.63 15.81
C LEU A 41 3.24 -2.74 17.20
N GLY A 42 4.43 -3.34 17.27
CA GLY A 42 5.22 -3.33 18.51
C GLY A 42 5.54 -1.89 18.89
N THR A 43 5.03 -1.46 20.04
CA THR A 43 5.36 -0.18 20.66
C THR A 43 6.34 -0.47 21.80
N GLU A 44 7.36 0.38 21.97
CA GLU A 44 8.33 0.32 23.09
C GLU A 44 7.66 0.36 24.49
N VAL A 45 6.34 0.58 24.52
CA VAL A 45 5.50 0.64 25.71
C VAL A 45 5.04 -0.75 26.18
N GLU A 46 4.93 -1.75 25.29
CA GLU A 46 4.46 -3.08 25.66
C GLU A 46 5.39 -4.24 25.27
N PRO A 47 5.59 -5.23 26.18
CA PRO A 47 6.56 -6.31 26.02
C PRO A 47 6.16 -7.39 25.00
N ILE A 48 4.93 -7.38 24.49
CA ILE A 48 4.41 -8.36 23.53
C ILE A 48 3.86 -7.60 22.33
N SER A 49 4.17 -8.04 21.11
CA SER A 49 3.69 -7.42 19.87
C SER A 49 2.71 -8.36 19.16
N ASN A 50 1.59 -7.84 18.67
CA ASN A 50 0.67 -8.60 17.81
C ASN A 50 1.34 -9.13 16.53
N ALA A 51 2.49 -8.57 16.15
CA ALA A 51 3.25 -8.99 14.98
C ALA A 51 4.10 -10.26 15.22
N TYR A 52 4.43 -10.56 16.47
CA TYR A 52 5.31 -11.67 16.84
C TYR A 52 4.89 -12.29 18.18
N PRO A 53 4.13 -13.41 18.19
CA PRO A 53 3.60 -14.19 17.06
C PRO A 53 2.32 -13.59 16.43
N PRO A 54 2.07 -13.76 15.11
CA PRO A 54 0.95 -13.14 14.40
C PRO A 54 -0.41 -13.58 14.96
N THR A 55 -1.16 -12.62 15.48
CA THR A 55 -2.41 -12.88 16.19
C THR A 55 -3.64 -12.84 15.27
N VAL A 56 -4.78 -13.37 15.76
CA VAL A 56 -6.08 -13.36 15.05
C VAL A 56 -6.49 -11.92 14.65
N CYS A 57 -5.99 -10.89 15.34
CA CYS A 57 -6.19 -9.49 14.98
C CYS A 57 -5.60 -9.13 13.60
N TYR A 58 -4.41 -9.63 13.26
CA TYR A 58 -3.83 -9.41 11.94
C TYR A 58 -4.65 -10.08 10.84
N ALA A 59 -5.18 -11.27 11.09
CA ALA A 59 -6.08 -11.96 10.17
C ALA A 59 -7.40 -11.18 9.99
N ALA A 60 -7.97 -10.64 11.07
CA ALA A 60 -9.19 -9.81 11.01
C ALA A 60 -9.00 -8.53 10.20
N VAL A 61 -7.84 -7.85 10.36
CA VAL A 61 -7.47 -6.68 9.54
C VAL A 61 -7.29 -7.07 8.07
N GLY A 62 -6.67 -8.22 7.79
CA GLY A 62 -6.56 -8.75 6.43
C GLY A 62 -7.93 -8.96 5.79
N ILE A 63 -8.86 -9.61 6.49
CA ILE A 63 -10.23 -9.83 5.99
C ILE A 63 -10.97 -8.50 5.78
N TRP A 64 -10.78 -7.53 6.69
CA TRP A 64 -11.37 -6.21 6.56
C TRP A 64 -10.86 -5.46 5.32
N THR A 65 -9.53 -5.39 5.13
CA THR A 65 -8.91 -4.70 3.99
C THR A 65 -9.29 -5.34 2.65
N ILE A 66 -9.34 -6.68 2.57
CA ILE A 66 -9.84 -7.40 1.38
C ILE A 66 -11.31 -7.07 1.12
N GLY A 67 -12.15 -7.08 2.16
CA GLY A 67 -13.55 -6.69 2.02
C GLY A 67 -13.71 -5.28 1.46
N VAL A 68 -12.94 -4.32 1.98
CA VAL A 68 -13.00 -2.92 1.56
C VAL A 68 -12.56 -2.80 0.10
N ALA A 69 -11.50 -3.52 -0.30
CA ALA A 69 -11.03 -3.57 -1.67
C ALA A 69 -12.13 -4.09 -2.63
N VAL A 70 -12.86 -5.15 -2.25
CA VAL A 70 -13.97 -5.69 -3.05
C VAL A 70 -15.13 -4.68 -3.16
N LEU A 71 -15.46 -3.97 -2.08
CA LEU A 71 -16.53 -2.96 -2.08
C LEU A 71 -16.21 -1.78 -3.00
N VAL A 72 -14.96 -1.34 -2.99
CA VAL A 72 -14.49 -0.19 -3.78
C VAL A 72 -14.17 -0.60 -5.22
N ARG A 73 -14.00 -1.91 -5.51
CA ARG A 73 -13.66 -2.46 -6.84
C ARG A 73 -14.50 -1.88 -7.96
N GLN A 74 -15.83 -1.93 -7.86
CA GLN A 74 -16.71 -1.45 -8.94
C GLN A 74 -16.58 0.06 -9.19
N ARG A 75 -16.27 0.85 -8.15
CA ARG A 75 -16.09 2.30 -8.30
C ARG A 75 -14.73 2.61 -8.93
N VAL A 76 -13.69 1.89 -8.51
CA VAL A 76 -12.33 2.02 -9.04
C VAL A 76 -12.26 1.52 -10.48
N SER A 77 -12.90 0.41 -10.83
CA SER A 77 -12.94 -0.08 -12.22
C SER A 77 -13.56 0.95 -13.17
N ARG A 78 -14.72 1.53 -12.80
CA ARG A 78 -15.35 2.62 -13.57
C ARG A 78 -14.49 3.88 -13.65
N TRP A 79 -13.63 4.11 -12.66
CA TRP A 79 -12.71 5.24 -12.66
C TRP A 79 -11.47 4.97 -13.54
N LEU A 80 -10.97 3.74 -13.57
CA LEU A 80 -9.87 3.29 -14.42
C LEU A 80 -10.23 3.21 -15.91
N GLU A 81 -11.51 3.12 -16.26
CA GLU A 81 -11.97 3.27 -17.65
C GLU A 81 -11.61 4.66 -18.23
N ARG A 82 -11.32 5.66 -17.38
CA ARG A 82 -10.88 6.98 -17.82
C ARG A 82 -9.39 6.97 -18.17
N PRO A 83 -8.98 7.70 -19.22
CA PRO A 83 -7.59 7.72 -19.69
C PRO A 83 -6.60 8.31 -18.67
N GLY A 84 -7.04 9.21 -17.80
CA GLY A 84 -6.17 9.82 -16.77
C GLY A 84 -5.71 8.79 -15.72
N PRO A 85 -6.62 8.22 -14.92
CA PRO A 85 -6.30 7.19 -13.92
C PRO A 85 -5.59 5.96 -14.51
N TRP A 86 -5.98 5.52 -15.71
CA TRP A 86 -5.30 4.44 -16.41
C TRP A 86 -3.81 4.73 -16.67
N LYS A 87 -3.52 5.92 -17.21
CA LYS A 87 -2.13 6.36 -17.45
C LYS A 87 -1.33 6.46 -16.15
N ALA A 88 -1.96 6.97 -15.09
CA ALA A 88 -1.31 7.05 -13.78
C ALA A 88 -0.94 5.65 -13.26
N THR A 89 -1.83 4.67 -13.38
CA THR A 89 -1.54 3.27 -12.99
C THR A 89 -0.36 2.69 -13.76
N ILE A 90 -0.33 2.87 -15.09
CA ILE A 90 0.78 2.39 -15.93
C ILE A 90 2.10 3.05 -15.52
N PHE A 91 2.08 4.37 -15.30
CA PHE A 91 3.25 5.11 -14.87
C PHE A 91 3.76 4.61 -13.50
N VAL A 92 2.87 4.51 -12.52
CA VAL A 92 3.21 4.03 -11.17
C VAL A 92 3.74 2.61 -11.22
N ASN A 93 3.11 1.72 -12.00
CA ASN A 93 3.59 0.35 -12.17
C ASN A 93 4.98 0.29 -12.82
N GLY A 94 5.29 1.21 -13.73
CA GLY A 94 6.62 1.32 -14.33
C GLY A 94 7.70 1.70 -13.32
N VAL A 95 7.38 2.50 -12.30
CA VAL A 95 8.34 3.00 -11.30
C VAL A 95 8.22 2.31 -9.95
N ILE A 96 7.32 1.32 -9.79
CA ILE A 96 6.94 0.75 -8.48
C ILE A 96 8.12 0.06 -7.80
N MET A 97 8.98 -0.62 -8.57
CA MET A 97 10.19 -1.27 -8.06
C MET A 97 11.19 -0.25 -7.53
N THR A 98 11.40 0.84 -8.26
CA THR A 98 12.28 1.94 -7.86
C THR A 98 11.70 2.67 -6.65
N LEU A 99 10.39 2.88 -6.62
CA LEU A 99 9.71 3.44 -5.46
C LEU A 99 9.93 2.55 -4.23
N PHE A 100 9.72 1.24 -4.35
CA PHE A 100 9.92 0.27 -3.27
C PHE A 100 11.36 0.24 -2.76
N LEU A 101 12.35 0.22 -3.65
CA LEU A 101 13.76 0.17 -3.26
C LEU A 101 14.23 1.47 -2.60
N TRP A 102 13.76 2.63 -3.06
CA TRP A 102 14.29 3.93 -2.67
C TRP A 102 13.45 4.67 -1.62
N HIS A 103 12.26 4.19 -1.23
CA HIS A 103 11.41 4.93 -0.29
C HIS A 103 12.05 5.09 1.10
N MET A 104 12.69 4.03 1.64
CA MET A 104 13.38 4.13 2.94
C MET A 104 14.59 5.05 2.86
N THR A 105 15.32 5.03 1.74
CA THR A 105 16.46 5.93 1.50
C THR A 105 16.01 7.38 1.38
N ALA A 106 14.91 7.64 0.66
CA ALA A 106 14.31 8.97 0.56
C ALA A 106 13.84 9.48 1.93
N TYR A 107 13.25 8.59 2.74
CA TYR A 107 12.89 8.89 4.12
C TYR A 107 14.11 9.24 4.97
N LEU A 108 15.19 8.47 4.86
CA LEU A 108 16.44 8.75 5.56
C LEU A 108 17.04 10.10 5.14
N ILE A 109 17.05 10.43 3.85
CA ILE A 109 17.54 11.74 3.36
C ILE A 109 16.67 12.88 3.93
N ALA A 110 15.35 12.74 3.90
CA ALA A 110 14.44 13.72 4.47
C ALA A 110 14.66 13.88 5.99
N LEU A 111 14.88 12.78 6.71
CA LEU A 111 15.24 12.79 8.12
C LEU A 111 16.55 13.56 8.36
N LEU A 112 17.62 13.24 7.62
CA LEU A 112 18.91 13.92 7.75
C LEU A 112 18.83 15.41 7.41
N ALA A 113 17.96 15.80 6.48
CA ALA A 113 17.73 17.20 6.15
C ALA A 113 16.92 17.93 7.24
N LEU A 114 15.85 17.32 7.77
CA LEU A 114 14.91 17.97 8.70
C LEU A 114 15.37 17.92 10.17
N TRP A 115 16.10 16.89 10.55
CA TRP A 115 16.63 16.70 11.91
C TRP A 115 17.49 17.88 12.44
N PRO A 116 18.46 18.42 11.68
CA PRO A 116 19.24 19.57 12.12
C PRO A 116 18.40 20.85 12.23
N LEU A 117 17.29 20.96 11.48
CA LEU A 117 16.38 22.10 11.54
C LEU A 117 15.48 22.13 12.77
N GLY A 118 15.55 21.13 13.66
CA GLY A 118 14.74 21.11 14.88
C GLY A 118 13.53 20.18 14.82
N PHE A 119 13.16 19.65 13.65
CA PHE A 119 11.95 18.83 13.47
C PHE A 119 12.11 17.41 14.01
N GLY A 120 11.02 16.81 14.50
CA GLY A 120 11.01 15.43 15.04
C GLY A 120 11.38 15.29 16.52
N ARG A 121 11.46 16.40 17.27
CA ARG A 121 11.73 16.39 18.73
C ARG A 121 10.46 16.38 19.60
N GLU A 122 9.30 16.65 19.01
CA GLU A 122 8.02 16.70 19.72
C GLU A 122 7.45 15.29 19.92
N GLN A 123 7.41 14.84 21.17
CA GLN A 123 6.88 13.53 21.54
C GLN A 123 5.40 13.58 22.00
N GLY A 124 4.86 14.78 22.26
CA GLY A 124 3.47 15.00 22.67
C GLY A 124 2.52 15.24 21.50
N SER A 125 1.22 14.99 21.71
CA SER A 125 0.12 15.25 20.76
C SER A 125 -0.21 16.75 20.59
N THR A 126 0.82 17.59 20.50
CA THR A 126 0.73 19.05 20.39
C THR A 126 0.35 19.46 18.96
N ALA A 127 -0.19 20.68 18.76
CA ALA A 127 -0.49 21.22 17.43
C ALA A 127 0.73 21.21 16.48
N ARG A 128 1.94 21.42 17.02
CA ARG A 128 3.20 21.31 16.28
C ARG A 128 3.46 19.90 15.75
N TRP A 129 3.19 18.87 16.53
CA TRP A 129 3.30 17.47 16.10
C TRP A 129 2.36 17.17 14.92
N TRP A 130 1.14 17.70 14.94
CA TRP A 130 0.20 17.57 13.83
C TRP A 130 0.68 18.29 12.56
N LEU A 131 1.30 19.47 12.70
CA LEU A 131 1.90 20.20 11.58
C LEU A 131 3.14 19.48 11.00
N GLU A 132 3.87 18.74 11.82
CA GLU A 132 5.00 17.93 11.37
C GLU A 132 4.55 16.70 10.55
N ARG A 133 3.33 16.17 10.75
CA ARG A 133 2.84 14.99 10.01
C ARG A 133 2.81 15.18 8.48
N PRO A 134 2.21 16.25 7.91
CA PRO A 134 2.30 16.52 6.49
C PRO A 134 3.74 16.68 6.00
N LEU A 135 4.61 17.33 6.80
CA LEU A 135 6.02 17.52 6.43
C LEU A 135 6.75 16.18 6.28
N TRP A 136 6.54 15.25 7.21
CA TRP A 136 7.10 13.90 7.16
C TRP A 136 6.54 13.03 6.04
N LEU A 137 5.44 13.42 5.38
CA LEU A 137 4.93 12.78 4.16
C LEU A 137 5.47 13.47 2.90
N LEU A 138 5.45 14.80 2.87
CA LEU A 138 5.79 15.59 1.70
C LEU A 138 7.29 15.63 1.41
N ALA A 139 8.12 15.80 2.44
CA ALA A 139 9.57 15.89 2.26
C ALA A 139 10.17 14.61 1.63
N PRO A 140 9.94 13.40 2.18
CA PRO A 140 10.43 12.18 1.54
C PRO A 140 9.72 11.89 0.22
N GLY A 141 8.44 12.27 0.07
CA GLY A 141 7.72 12.16 -1.20
C GLY A 141 8.38 12.98 -2.31
N LEU A 142 8.85 14.19 -2.00
CA LEU A 142 9.54 15.06 -2.95
C LEU A 142 10.92 14.52 -3.33
N VAL A 143 11.69 14.04 -2.34
CA VAL A 143 12.98 13.39 -2.57
C VAL A 143 12.81 12.15 -3.45
N LEU A 144 11.82 11.31 -3.13
CA LEU A 144 11.51 10.11 -3.88
C LEU A 144 11.04 10.43 -5.30
N ALA A 145 10.22 11.48 -5.49
CA ALA A 145 9.83 11.95 -6.82
C ALA A 145 11.04 12.40 -7.64
N GLY A 146 12.01 13.08 -7.01
CA GLY A 146 13.29 13.44 -7.63
C GLY A 146 14.10 12.21 -8.06
N ILE A 147 14.23 11.23 -7.17
CA ILE A 147 14.92 9.95 -7.44
C ILE A 147 14.23 9.21 -8.60
N VAL A 148 12.90 9.06 -8.55
CA VAL A 148 12.12 8.41 -9.61
C VAL A 148 12.21 9.18 -10.93
N ALA A 149 12.26 10.52 -10.92
CA ALA A 149 12.45 11.29 -12.15
C ALA A 149 13.84 11.07 -12.77
N LEU A 150 14.88 10.94 -11.93
CA LEU A 150 16.25 10.66 -12.36
C LEU A 150 16.40 9.24 -12.90
N LEU A 151 15.90 8.23 -12.18
CA LEU A 151 16.01 6.80 -12.55
C LEU A 151 15.00 6.39 -13.63
N GLY A 152 13.78 6.90 -13.59
CA GLY A 152 12.74 6.65 -14.58
C GLY A 152 13.13 7.15 -15.99
N ARG A 153 14.11 8.05 -16.11
CA ARG A 153 14.72 8.40 -17.41
C ARG A 153 15.42 7.18 -18.04
N PHE A 154 16.02 6.31 -17.24
CA PHE A 154 16.77 5.14 -17.69
C PHE A 154 15.88 3.90 -17.86
N GLU A 155 14.77 3.83 -17.13
CA GLU A 155 13.84 2.70 -17.16
C GLU A 155 12.77 2.78 -18.27
N ARG A 156 12.68 3.90 -19.01
CA ARG A 156 11.77 4.00 -20.17
C ARG A 156 12.17 2.93 -21.20
N PRO A 157 11.35 1.90 -21.44
CA PRO A 157 11.60 1.00 -22.55
C PRO A 157 11.56 1.85 -23.80
N ARG A 158 12.68 1.92 -24.55
CA ARG A 158 12.67 2.44 -25.91
C ARG A 158 11.53 1.71 -26.60
N SER A 159 10.51 2.44 -27.06
CA SER A 159 9.43 1.85 -27.83
C SER A 159 10.09 1.12 -28.99
N ALA A 160 10.16 -0.21 -28.89
CA ALA A 160 10.59 -1.03 -30.01
C ALA A 160 9.63 -0.66 -31.14
N PRO A 161 10.12 -0.22 -32.31
CA PRO A 161 9.25 0.05 -33.43
C PRO A 161 8.42 -1.21 -33.63
N ILE A 162 7.10 -1.10 -33.44
CA ILE A 162 6.19 -2.16 -33.90
C ILE A 162 6.43 -2.20 -35.40
N MET A 163 7.18 -3.21 -35.83
CA MET A 163 7.50 -3.46 -37.21
C MET A 163 6.15 -3.58 -37.93
N ARG A 164 5.75 -2.52 -38.63
CA ARG A 164 4.71 -2.54 -39.68
C ARG A 164 5.26 -3.42 -40.80
N ALA A 165 5.25 -4.73 -40.59
CA ALA A 165 5.61 -5.74 -41.58
C ALA A 165 4.49 -6.79 -41.63
N ALA A 166 3.27 -6.35 -41.91
CA ALA A 166 2.17 -7.23 -42.29
C ALA A 166 1.09 -6.48 -43.11
N THR A 167 1.48 -5.50 -43.95
CA THR A 167 0.52 -4.75 -44.78
C THR A 167 0.98 -4.60 -46.23
N GLY A 168 1.81 -5.51 -46.75
CA GLY A 168 2.37 -5.36 -48.09
C GLY A 168 2.49 -6.61 -48.96
N ALA A 169 1.93 -7.78 -48.58
CA ALA A 169 2.27 -9.03 -49.27
C ALA A 169 1.15 -9.81 -49.98
N GLU A 170 -0.16 -9.60 -49.76
CA GLU A 170 -1.16 -10.47 -50.41
C GLU A 170 -2.41 -9.72 -50.90
N GLY A 171 -2.22 -8.87 -51.91
CA GLY A 171 -3.34 -8.15 -52.51
C GLY A 171 -3.12 -7.58 -53.90
N VAL A 172 -2.25 -8.14 -54.76
CA VAL A 172 -2.26 -7.85 -56.22
C VAL A 172 -1.65 -9.05 -56.96
N GLY A 173 -2.46 -9.85 -57.66
CA GLY A 173 -1.94 -11.05 -58.34
C GLY A 173 -2.91 -11.88 -59.19
N GLY A 174 -3.80 -11.25 -59.96
CA GLY A 174 -4.21 -11.77 -61.27
C GLY A 174 -5.19 -12.95 -61.34
N ALA A 175 -6.48 -12.63 -61.50
CA ALA A 175 -7.44 -13.50 -62.15
C ALA A 175 -6.99 -13.84 -63.58
N ARG A 176 -6.98 -15.12 -63.95
CA ARG A 176 -6.91 -15.58 -65.34
C ARG A 176 -8.27 -16.14 -65.77
N PRO A 177 -8.83 -15.74 -66.93
CA PRO A 177 -10.01 -16.39 -67.48
C PRO A 177 -9.59 -17.70 -68.17
N VAL A 178 -10.30 -18.78 -67.88
CA VAL A 178 -10.17 -20.07 -68.58
C VAL A 178 -11.16 -20.04 -69.75
N GLN A 179 -10.63 -19.92 -70.97
CA GLN A 179 -11.29 -20.37 -72.20
C GLN A 179 -10.55 -21.62 -72.68
N GLY A 180 -11.31 -22.64 -73.08
CA GLY A 180 -10.82 -23.92 -73.61
C GLY A 180 -11.83 -25.01 -73.35
#